data_AF-A0A8B7TXS4-F1
#
_entry.id   AF-A0A8B7TXS4-F1
#
_cell.length_a   1.000
_cell.length_b   1.000
_cell.length_c   1.000
_cell.angle_alpha   90.00
_cell.angle_beta   90.00
_cell.angle_gamma   90.00
#
_symmetry.space_group_name_H-M   'P 1'
#
loop_
_entity.id
_entity.type
_entity.pdbx_description
1 polymer ?
#
loop_
_entity_poly.entity_id
_entity_poly.type
_entity_poly.pdbx_seq_one_letter_code
_entity_poly.pdbx_strand_id
1 'polypeptide(L)'
;MNGNHKQTSINKEIKYRQTSRIPEATRLGASTFVFPPAASPDRLVRREQHRSWCTLGFVRSIALTPQACGALSSPRWITLLMKVVEGHAPFTAASLQRQILAVHLLQAVLPSWDKTERARDMKCLVEKLFGFLGSLLTTCSSDVPLLRESTLRRRRARPQASLTATHSSTLAEEVVALLRTLHSLTQWNGLINKYINSQLHSVTHSCVGKPSERVLLEDYFPDSENPEVGGLMAVLAVIGGIDGRLRLGGQVMHDEFGEGTVTRITPKGRITVQFTEMRTCRVCPLNQLKPVGERLLSY
;
A
#
# COMPACT_ATOMS: atom_id res chain seq x y z
N MET A 1 37.22 51.43 -30.25
CA MET A 1 38.29 50.41 -30.30
C MET A 1 38.38 49.73 -28.94
N ASN A 2 37.75 48.58 -28.77
CA ASN A 2 38.04 47.62 -27.69
C ASN A 2 37.34 46.29 -28.02
N GLY A 3 37.93 45.57 -28.96
CA GLY A 3 37.51 44.24 -29.37
C GLY A 3 38.74 43.50 -29.84
N ASN A 4 39.49 42.91 -28.89
CA ASN A 4 40.56 41.93 -29.17
C ASN A 4 41.13 41.21 -27.93
N HIS A 5 40.38 41.08 -26.83
CA HIS A 5 40.83 40.33 -25.64
C HIS A 5 39.96 39.13 -25.22
N LYS A 6 38.95 38.74 -26.02
CA LYS A 6 38.15 37.53 -25.77
C LYS A 6 38.42 36.36 -26.73
N GLN A 7 39.18 36.55 -27.81
CA GLN A 7 39.47 35.50 -28.80
C GLN A 7 40.72 34.66 -28.47
N THR A 8 41.57 35.11 -27.55
CA THR A 8 42.87 34.48 -27.25
C THR A 8 42.83 33.42 -26.14
N SER A 9 41.73 33.30 -25.39
CA SER A 9 41.56 32.24 -24.37
C SER A 9 40.86 30.98 -24.92
N ILE A 10 40.11 31.09 -26.02
CA ILE A 10 39.37 29.95 -26.61
C ILE A 10 40.31 29.06 -27.47
N ASN A 11 41.39 29.62 -28.02
CA ASN A 11 42.35 28.87 -28.85
C ASN A 11 43.43 28.11 -28.08
N LYS A 12 43.54 28.24 -26.75
CA LYS A 12 44.47 27.44 -25.93
C LYS A 12 43.84 26.16 -25.37
N GLU A 13 42.51 26.07 -25.32
CA GLU A 13 41.80 24.89 -24.80
C GLU A 13 41.54 23.82 -25.86
N ILE A 14 41.54 24.19 -27.15
CA ILE A 14 41.41 23.26 -28.28
C ILE A 14 42.73 22.51 -28.55
N LYS A 15 43.88 23.05 -28.13
CA LYS A 15 45.20 22.44 -28.35
C LYS A 15 45.63 21.43 -27.27
N TYR A 16 44.87 21.30 -26.18
CA TYR A 16 45.15 20.35 -25.08
C TYR A 16 44.37 19.03 -25.15
N ARG A 17 43.50 18.85 -26.14
CA ARG A 17 42.77 17.59 -26.37
C ARG A 17 43.28 16.76 -27.53
N GLN A 18 44.40 17.15 -28.13
CA GLN A 18 44.89 16.57 -29.37
C GLN A 18 46.37 16.18 -29.26
N THR A 19 46.75 15.43 -28.22
CA THR A 19 48.06 14.75 -28.10
C THR A 19 48.09 13.83 -26.86
N SER A 20 47.51 12.63 -26.94
CA SER A 20 48.04 11.50 -26.16
C SER A 20 47.63 10.16 -26.75
N ARG A 21 48.50 9.68 -27.64
CA ARG A 21 48.92 8.28 -27.83
C ARG A 21 47.85 7.25 -28.18
N ILE A 22 47.75 7.02 -29.49
CA ILE A 22 47.46 5.73 -30.11
C ILE A 22 48.58 4.74 -29.71
N PRO A 23 48.30 3.56 -29.13
CA PRO A 23 49.20 2.43 -29.20
C PRO A 23 48.91 1.63 -30.47
N GLU A 24 49.96 1.34 -31.23
CA GLU A 24 49.98 0.47 -32.40
C GLU A 24 49.34 -0.89 -32.15
N ALA A 25 48.68 -1.39 -33.20
CA ALA A 25 48.06 -2.69 -33.26
C ALA A 25 49.09 -3.82 -33.27
N THR A 26 49.15 -4.60 -32.18
CA THR A 26 49.65 -5.97 -32.26
C THR A 26 48.47 -6.90 -32.52
N ARG A 27 48.48 -7.49 -33.72
CA ARG A 27 47.58 -8.53 -34.20
C ARG A 27 47.43 -9.65 -33.18
N LEU A 28 46.20 -10.03 -32.84
CA LEU A 28 45.75 -11.40 -32.55
C LEU A 28 44.23 -11.42 -32.32
N GLY A 29 43.52 -12.19 -33.14
CA GLY A 29 42.15 -12.65 -32.87
C GLY A 29 41.02 -11.73 -33.35
N ALA A 30 40.47 -12.03 -34.53
CA ALA A 30 39.14 -11.56 -34.91
C ALA A 30 38.10 -12.12 -33.92
N SER A 31 37.70 -11.32 -32.93
CA SER A 31 36.45 -11.51 -32.22
C SER A 31 35.55 -10.36 -32.60
N THR A 32 34.59 -10.65 -33.47
CA THR A 32 33.48 -9.79 -33.84
C THR A 32 32.82 -9.29 -32.56
N PHE A 33 33.15 -8.06 -32.14
CA PHE A 33 32.37 -7.35 -31.14
C PHE A 33 31.01 -7.07 -31.76
N VAL A 34 30.07 -7.99 -31.53
CA VAL A 34 28.67 -7.78 -31.82
C VAL A 34 28.22 -6.67 -30.87
N PHE A 35 28.21 -5.43 -31.36
CA PHE A 35 27.42 -4.38 -30.73
C PHE A 35 25.99 -4.91 -30.63
N PRO A 36 25.37 -4.93 -29.44
CA PRO A 36 23.96 -5.25 -29.36
C PRO A 36 23.22 -4.30 -30.30
N PRO A 37 22.27 -4.81 -31.13
CA PRO A 37 21.58 -3.97 -32.08
C PRO A 37 21.01 -2.77 -31.34
N ALA A 38 21.30 -1.56 -31.84
CA ALA A 38 20.81 -0.30 -31.28
C ALA A 38 19.32 -0.50 -30.95
N ALA A 39 18.98 -0.49 -29.67
CA ALA A 39 17.62 -0.79 -29.23
C ALA A 39 16.68 0.16 -29.96
N SER A 40 15.66 -0.37 -30.62
CA SER A 40 14.70 0.45 -31.36
C SER A 40 14.15 1.56 -30.46
N PRO A 41 13.86 2.75 -31.00
CA PRO A 41 13.33 3.86 -30.20
C PRO A 41 12.10 3.42 -29.39
N ASP A 42 11.25 2.55 -29.92
CA ASP A 42 10.12 1.96 -29.18
C ASP A 42 10.54 1.13 -27.95
N ARG A 43 11.63 0.38 -28.05
CA ARG A 43 12.15 -0.42 -26.92
C ARG A 43 12.74 0.48 -25.84
N LEU A 44 13.37 1.59 -26.24
CA LEU A 44 13.87 2.61 -25.32
C LEU A 44 12.71 3.34 -24.64
N VAL A 45 11.70 3.76 -25.38
CA VAL A 45 10.49 4.39 -24.84
C VAL A 45 9.75 3.46 -23.89
N ARG A 46 9.55 2.18 -24.24
CA ARG A 46 8.91 1.19 -23.34
C ARG A 46 9.71 0.98 -22.06
N ARG A 47 11.04 0.94 -22.17
CA ARG A 47 11.94 0.79 -21.01
C ARG A 47 11.87 2.02 -20.10
N GLU A 48 11.79 3.21 -20.68
CA GLU A 48 11.68 4.46 -19.92
C GLU A 48 10.29 4.61 -19.30
N GLN A 49 9.22 4.29 -20.03
CA GLN A 49 7.86 4.18 -19.49
C GLN A 49 7.78 3.25 -18.29
N HIS A 50 8.43 2.09 -18.35
CA HIS A 50 8.44 1.12 -17.24
C HIS A 50 9.30 1.59 -16.04
N ARG A 51 10.30 2.46 -16.25
CA ARG A 51 11.20 2.89 -15.18
C ARG A 51 10.83 4.21 -14.52
N SER A 52 10.27 5.16 -15.28
CA SER A 52 10.13 6.54 -14.81
C SER A 52 8.71 7.13 -14.95
N TRP A 53 7.91 6.72 -15.94
CA TRP A 53 6.62 7.39 -16.22
C TRP A 53 5.37 6.60 -15.81
N CYS A 54 5.36 5.28 -15.99
CA CYS A 54 4.21 4.43 -15.68
C CYS A 54 4.19 4.01 -14.20
N THR A 55 4.27 4.99 -13.30
CA THR A 55 4.06 4.74 -11.86
C THR A 55 2.57 4.63 -11.58
N LEU A 56 2.18 3.80 -10.61
CA LEU A 56 0.76 3.67 -10.22
C LEU A 56 0.15 5.02 -9.79
N GLY A 57 0.95 5.92 -9.21
CA GLY A 57 0.53 7.29 -8.89
C GLY A 57 0.19 8.11 -10.13
N PHE A 58 1.01 8.04 -11.19
CA PHE A 58 0.72 8.69 -12.47
C PHE A 58 -0.51 8.08 -13.16
N VAL A 59 -0.62 6.74 -13.16
CA VAL A 59 -1.80 6.06 -13.73
C VAL A 59 -3.08 6.48 -13.01
N ARG A 60 -3.03 6.64 -11.67
CA ARG A 60 -4.15 7.18 -10.89
C ARG A 60 -4.46 8.64 -11.28
N SER A 61 -3.45 9.49 -11.50
CA SER A 61 -3.69 10.90 -11.81
C SER A 61 -4.31 11.13 -13.19
N ILE A 62 -4.16 10.18 -14.13
CA ILE A 62 -4.80 10.24 -15.44
C ILE A 62 -6.18 9.55 -15.48
N ALA A 63 -6.55 8.81 -14.44
CA ALA A 63 -7.84 8.14 -14.29
C ALA A 63 -8.95 9.13 -13.86
N LEU A 64 -9.13 10.20 -14.64
CA LEU A 64 -10.07 11.29 -14.35
C LEU A 64 -11.39 11.16 -15.11
N THR A 65 -11.39 10.45 -16.24
CA THR A 65 -12.56 10.29 -17.10
C THR A 65 -13.12 8.87 -16.98
N PRO A 66 -14.45 8.68 -17.11
CA PRO A 66 -15.05 7.34 -17.11
C PRO A 66 -14.45 6.41 -18.17
N GLN A 67 -14.04 6.94 -19.32
CA GLN A 67 -13.38 6.18 -20.38
C GLN A 67 -11.99 5.68 -19.96
N ALA A 68 -11.17 6.56 -19.38
CA ALA A 68 -9.86 6.18 -18.85
C ALA A 68 -10.02 5.16 -17.71
N CYS A 69 -10.96 5.37 -16.80
CA CYS A 69 -11.27 4.42 -15.73
C CYS A 69 -11.73 3.07 -16.30
N GLY A 70 -12.57 3.06 -17.33
CA GLY A 70 -13.01 1.86 -18.02
C GLY A 70 -11.86 1.06 -18.66
N ALA A 71 -10.90 1.77 -19.29
CA ALA A 71 -9.71 1.16 -19.88
C ALA A 71 -8.74 0.62 -18.80
N LEU A 72 -8.50 1.40 -17.74
CA LEU A 72 -7.65 1.06 -16.59
C LEU A 72 -8.29 0.07 -15.61
N SER A 73 -9.53 -0.34 -15.87
CA SER A 73 -10.26 -1.35 -15.11
C SER A 73 -10.74 -2.49 -16.00
N SER A 74 -10.03 -2.75 -17.11
CA SER A 74 -10.24 -3.99 -17.86
C SER A 74 -9.93 -5.22 -16.99
N PRO A 75 -10.45 -6.42 -17.32
CA PRO A 75 -10.21 -7.62 -16.51
C PRO A 75 -8.71 -7.92 -16.29
N ARG A 76 -7.87 -7.58 -17.27
CA ARG A 76 -6.41 -7.72 -17.16
C ARG A 76 -5.81 -6.75 -16.16
N TRP A 77 -6.28 -5.50 -16.15
CA TRP A 77 -5.88 -4.50 -15.16
C TRP A 77 -6.31 -4.89 -13.75
N ILE A 78 -7.57 -5.31 -13.56
CA ILE A 78 -8.04 -5.76 -12.25
C ILE A 78 -7.25 -6.97 -11.76
N THR A 79 -7.00 -7.95 -12.64
CA THR A 79 -6.19 -9.12 -12.28
C THR A 79 -4.77 -8.72 -11.88
N LEU A 80 -4.15 -7.80 -12.62
CA LEU A 80 -2.82 -7.29 -12.32
C LEU A 80 -2.81 -6.55 -10.98
N LEU A 81 -3.74 -5.63 -10.76
CA LEU A 81 -3.82 -4.84 -9.53
C LEU A 81 -4.06 -5.73 -8.32
N MET A 82 -4.98 -6.69 -8.42
CA MET A 82 -5.20 -7.67 -7.34
C MET A 82 -3.94 -8.50 -7.04
N LYS A 83 -3.19 -8.93 -8.06
CA LYS A 83 -1.90 -9.63 -7.85
C LYS A 83 -0.85 -8.74 -7.18
N VAL A 84 -0.83 -7.44 -7.51
CA VAL A 84 0.06 -6.48 -6.85
C VAL A 84 -0.34 -6.30 -5.39
N VAL A 85 -1.63 -6.17 -5.10
CA VAL A 85 -2.19 -6.04 -3.75
C VAL A 85 -1.90 -7.28 -2.91
N GLU A 86 -2.16 -8.48 -3.45
CA GLU A 86 -1.84 -9.76 -2.78
C GLU A 86 -0.34 -9.85 -2.44
N GLY A 87 0.51 -9.32 -3.31
CA GLY A 87 1.95 -9.25 -3.08
C GLY A 87 2.61 -10.63 -3.06
N HIS A 88 3.94 -10.61 -2.97
CA HIS A 88 4.75 -11.82 -2.83
C HIS A 88 5.89 -11.51 -1.85
N ALA A 89 6.32 -12.50 -1.07
CA ALA A 89 7.47 -12.36 -0.17
C ALA A 89 8.76 -12.07 -0.98
N PRO A 90 9.72 -11.29 -0.44
CA PRO A 90 9.78 -10.72 0.92
C PRO A 90 9.03 -9.39 1.07
N PHE A 91 8.45 -9.17 2.26
CA PHE A 91 7.78 -7.93 2.62
C PHE A 91 8.80 -6.82 2.89
N THR A 92 8.72 -5.74 2.11
CA THR A 92 9.58 -4.56 2.21
C THR A 92 8.73 -3.29 2.22
N ALA A 93 9.29 -2.16 2.67
CA ALA A 93 8.58 -0.87 2.60
C ALA A 93 8.20 -0.51 1.15
N ALA A 94 9.03 -0.87 0.17
CA ALA A 94 8.77 -0.63 -1.25
C ALA A 94 7.69 -1.56 -1.84
N SER A 95 7.52 -2.78 -1.32
CA SER A 95 6.38 -3.64 -1.71
C SER A 95 5.08 -3.11 -1.11
N LEU A 96 5.09 -2.70 0.15
CA LEU A 96 3.92 -2.10 0.82
C LEU A 96 3.44 -0.83 0.09
N GLN A 97 4.36 0.08 -0.23
CA GLN A 97 4.00 1.29 -0.98
C GLN A 97 3.35 0.97 -2.33
N ARG A 98 3.84 -0.05 -3.05
CA ARG A 98 3.24 -0.48 -4.32
C ARG A 98 1.86 -1.09 -4.12
N GLN A 99 1.66 -1.87 -3.07
CA GLN A 99 0.35 -2.44 -2.71
C GLN A 99 -0.66 -1.33 -2.41
N ILE A 100 -0.29 -0.36 -1.56
CA ILE A 100 -1.14 0.80 -1.22
C ILE A 100 -1.53 1.56 -2.49
N LEU A 101 -0.56 1.88 -3.37
CA LEU A 101 -0.83 2.58 -4.62
C LEU A 101 -1.75 1.77 -5.55
N ALA A 102 -1.68 0.45 -5.54
CA ALA A 102 -2.58 -0.40 -6.31
C ALA A 102 -4.02 -0.39 -5.76
N VAL A 103 -4.18 -0.46 -4.43
CA VAL A 103 -5.49 -0.30 -3.76
C VAL A 103 -6.09 1.07 -4.08
N HIS A 104 -5.28 2.12 -4.02
CA HIS A 104 -5.67 3.49 -4.35
C HIS A 104 -6.09 3.67 -5.82
N LEU A 105 -5.41 2.99 -6.74
CA LEU A 105 -5.82 2.98 -8.14
C LEU A 105 -7.16 2.24 -8.31
N LEU A 106 -7.35 1.09 -7.64
CA LEU A 106 -8.64 0.40 -7.61
C LEU A 106 -9.76 1.31 -7.10
N GLN A 107 -9.51 2.04 -6.01
CA GLN A 107 -10.46 3.00 -5.43
C GLN A 107 -10.83 4.13 -6.40
N ALA A 108 -9.91 4.53 -7.29
CA ALA A 108 -10.17 5.55 -8.29
C ALA A 108 -10.97 5.03 -9.50
N VAL A 109 -10.70 3.80 -9.96
CA VAL A 109 -11.28 3.30 -11.21
C VAL A 109 -12.62 2.57 -11.02
N LEU A 110 -12.80 1.86 -9.91
CA LEU A 110 -13.99 1.04 -9.66
C LEU A 110 -15.31 1.82 -9.52
N PRO A 111 -15.35 3.06 -9.01
CA PRO A 111 -16.57 3.87 -8.99
C PRO A 111 -17.20 4.10 -10.36
N SER A 112 -16.43 4.01 -11.45
CA SER A 112 -16.92 4.17 -12.82
C SER A 112 -17.67 2.95 -13.37
N TRP A 113 -17.68 1.82 -12.64
CA TRP A 113 -18.30 0.59 -13.13
C TRP A 113 -19.81 0.65 -13.04
N ASP A 114 -20.46 0.32 -14.15
CA ASP A 114 -21.90 0.19 -14.19
C ASP A 114 -22.37 -1.22 -13.80
N LYS A 115 -23.42 -1.27 -12.99
CA LYS A 115 -24.00 -2.52 -12.48
C LYS A 115 -24.69 -3.32 -13.59
N THR A 116 -25.27 -2.67 -14.60
CA THR A 116 -25.99 -3.39 -15.65
C THR A 116 -25.04 -4.15 -16.57
N GLU A 117 -23.87 -3.57 -16.85
CA GLU A 117 -22.86 -4.17 -17.72
C GLU A 117 -21.94 -5.16 -16.98
N ARG A 118 -21.55 -4.86 -15.74
CA ARG A 118 -20.47 -5.57 -15.03
C ARG A 118 -20.88 -6.26 -13.73
N ALA A 119 -22.15 -6.58 -13.52
CA ALA A 119 -22.64 -7.21 -12.28
C ALA A 119 -21.83 -8.43 -11.81
N ARG A 120 -21.45 -9.33 -12.75
CA ARG A 120 -20.67 -10.54 -12.43
C ARG A 120 -19.26 -10.21 -11.94
N ASP A 121 -18.59 -9.29 -12.62
CA ASP A 121 -17.23 -8.87 -12.26
C ASP A 121 -17.23 -8.13 -10.92
N MET A 122 -18.22 -7.27 -10.68
CA MET A 122 -18.40 -6.58 -9.39
C MET A 122 -18.57 -7.59 -8.25
N LYS A 123 -19.43 -8.60 -8.43
CA LYS A 123 -19.65 -9.64 -7.43
C LYS A 123 -18.37 -10.43 -7.15
N CYS A 124 -17.68 -10.88 -8.20
CA CYS A 124 -16.43 -11.64 -8.08
C CYS A 124 -15.34 -10.82 -7.39
N LEU A 125 -15.23 -9.52 -7.70
CA LEU A 125 -14.27 -8.63 -7.07
C LEU A 125 -14.56 -8.42 -5.58
N VAL A 126 -15.84 -8.24 -5.20
CA VAL A 126 -16.23 -8.14 -3.79
C VAL A 126 -15.82 -9.40 -3.02
N GLU A 127 -16.17 -10.58 -3.53
CA GLU A 127 -15.78 -11.87 -2.93
C GLU A 127 -14.26 -11.99 -2.81
N LYS A 128 -13.52 -11.55 -3.83
CA LYS A 128 -12.05 -11.59 -3.85
C LYS A 128 -11.43 -10.62 -2.85
N LEU A 129 -11.96 -9.40 -2.71
CA LEU A 129 -11.48 -8.40 -1.76
C LEU A 129 -11.71 -8.85 -0.31
N PHE A 130 -12.90 -9.37 0.01
CA PHE A 130 -13.19 -9.92 1.33
C PHE A 130 -12.37 -11.18 1.62
N GLY A 131 -12.21 -12.08 0.65
CA GLY A 131 -11.37 -13.27 0.80
C GLY A 131 -9.90 -12.92 1.05
N PHE A 132 -9.36 -11.94 0.31
CA PHE A 132 -8.02 -11.43 0.54
C PHE A 132 -7.88 -10.79 1.92
N LEU A 133 -8.81 -9.91 2.30
CA LEU A 133 -8.80 -9.27 3.62
C LEU A 133 -8.88 -10.30 4.76
N GLY A 134 -9.72 -11.32 4.61
CA GLY A 134 -9.86 -12.40 5.57
C GLY A 134 -8.58 -13.19 5.73
N SER A 135 -7.99 -13.63 4.61
CA SER A 135 -6.69 -14.31 4.60
C SER A 135 -5.59 -13.46 5.21
N LEU A 136 -5.54 -12.17 4.86
CA LEU A 136 -4.57 -11.22 5.40
C LEU A 136 -4.68 -11.14 6.92
N LEU A 137 -5.90 -11.00 7.45
CA LEU A 137 -6.13 -10.88 8.90
C LEU A 137 -5.88 -12.19 9.67
N THR A 138 -6.14 -13.36 9.08
CA THR A 138 -5.91 -14.65 9.76
C THR A 138 -4.47 -15.13 9.71
N THR A 139 -3.70 -14.74 8.68
CA THR A 139 -2.28 -15.12 8.53
C THR A 139 -1.30 -14.15 9.20
N CYS A 140 -1.81 -13.09 9.85
CA CYS A 140 -1.03 -12.04 10.53
C CYS A 140 -0.12 -12.50 11.70
N SER A 141 -0.04 -13.79 12.04
CA SER A 141 0.86 -14.30 13.09
C SER A 141 2.35 -14.26 12.73
N SER A 142 2.68 -13.96 11.46
CA SER A 142 4.05 -14.02 10.94
C SER A 142 4.76 -12.66 10.77
N ASP A 143 4.10 -11.54 11.05
CA ASP A 143 4.72 -10.21 10.97
C ASP A 143 5.68 -9.99 12.16
N VAL A 144 6.86 -10.59 12.07
CA VAL A 144 8.01 -10.21 12.89
C VAL A 144 8.25 -8.71 12.65
N PRO A 145 8.25 -7.86 13.69
CA PRO A 145 8.58 -6.46 13.50
C PRO A 145 9.93 -6.37 12.78
N LEU A 146 9.99 -5.61 11.69
CA LEU A 146 11.20 -5.32 10.89
C LEU A 146 12.26 -4.50 11.67
N LEU A 147 12.42 -4.77 12.97
CA LEU A 147 13.33 -4.14 13.92
C LEU A 147 14.19 -5.19 14.63
N ARG A 148 14.79 -6.14 13.91
CA ARG A 148 15.76 -7.03 14.55
C ARG A 148 16.95 -7.45 13.69
N GLU A 149 17.66 -6.45 13.20
CA GLU A 149 19.09 -6.58 12.87
C GLU A 149 19.91 -5.67 13.81
N SER A 150 19.85 -5.93 15.12
CA SER A 150 20.87 -5.45 16.06
C SER A 150 20.88 -6.32 17.32
N THR A 151 21.83 -7.26 17.34
CA THR A 151 22.59 -7.75 18.51
C THR A 151 21.86 -8.08 19.82
N LEU A 152 21.94 -9.36 20.20
CA LEU A 152 22.20 -9.87 21.55
C LEU A 152 21.54 -9.15 22.75
N ARG A 153 20.54 -9.79 23.36
CA ARG A 153 20.61 -10.40 24.72
C ARG A 153 19.20 -10.73 25.23
N ARG A 154 19.05 -11.97 25.73
CA ARG A 154 17.89 -12.47 26.48
C ARG A 154 17.50 -11.48 27.59
N ARG A 155 16.32 -10.89 27.49
CA ARG A 155 15.55 -10.42 28.66
C ARG A 155 14.06 -10.53 28.34
N ARG A 156 13.39 -11.41 29.10
CA ARG A 156 11.93 -11.61 29.27
C ARG A 156 11.05 -10.96 28.21
N ALA A 157 10.42 -11.79 27.39
CA ALA A 157 9.36 -11.45 26.45
C ALA A 157 8.16 -10.84 27.21
N ARG A 158 8.18 -9.53 27.39
CA ARG A 158 6.93 -8.76 27.43
C ARG A 158 6.52 -8.55 25.98
N PRO A 159 5.27 -8.83 25.58
CA PRO A 159 4.77 -8.40 24.28
C PRO A 159 4.85 -6.87 24.28
N GLN A 160 5.91 -6.30 23.70
CA GLN A 160 5.92 -4.87 23.41
C GLN A 160 4.96 -4.69 22.25
N ALA A 161 3.75 -4.24 22.56
CA ALA A 161 2.79 -3.83 21.53
C ALA A 161 3.51 -2.86 20.59
N SER A 162 3.57 -3.21 19.31
CA SER A 162 4.15 -2.36 18.28
C SER A 162 3.44 -1.01 18.30
N LEU A 163 4.21 0.06 18.51
CA LEU A 163 3.70 1.43 18.52
C LEU A 163 3.41 1.97 17.10
N THR A 164 3.71 1.17 16.07
CA THR A 164 3.43 1.44 14.65
C THR A 164 2.71 0.25 14.05
N ALA A 165 1.76 0.52 13.14
CA ALA A 165 1.03 -0.48 12.38
C ALA A 165 1.99 -1.48 11.68
N THR A 166 1.64 -2.76 11.71
CA THR A 166 2.32 -3.79 10.90
C THR A 166 2.02 -3.60 9.42
N HIS A 167 2.83 -4.23 8.55
CA HIS A 167 2.59 -4.27 7.11
C HIS A 167 1.15 -4.72 6.81
N SER A 168 0.73 -5.83 7.42
CA SER A 168 -0.58 -6.42 7.20
C SER A 168 -1.72 -5.54 7.72
N SER A 169 -1.56 -4.90 8.88
CA SER A 169 -2.58 -3.95 9.39
C SER A 169 -2.74 -2.72 8.49
N THR A 170 -1.63 -2.15 7.99
CA THR A 170 -1.67 -1.00 7.08
C THR A 170 -2.38 -1.37 5.77
N LEU A 171 -2.03 -2.52 5.19
CA LEU A 171 -2.65 -2.97 3.94
C LEU A 171 -4.13 -3.33 4.13
N ALA A 172 -4.47 -3.98 5.25
CA ALA A 172 -5.85 -4.32 5.57
C ALA A 172 -6.73 -3.07 5.69
N GLU A 173 -6.21 -2.00 6.29
CA GLU A 173 -6.92 -0.72 6.42
C GLU A 173 -7.22 -0.06 5.08
N GLU A 174 -6.25 -0.06 4.16
CA GLU A 174 -6.47 0.46 2.80
C GLU A 174 -7.54 -0.36 2.05
N VAL A 175 -7.56 -1.69 2.23
CA VAL A 175 -8.60 -2.55 1.64
C VAL A 175 -9.98 -2.30 2.27
N VAL A 176 -10.05 -2.11 3.59
CA VAL A 176 -11.28 -1.71 4.28
C VAL A 176 -11.77 -0.34 3.79
N ALA A 177 -10.87 0.64 3.64
CA ALA A 177 -11.20 1.96 3.12
C ALA A 177 -11.74 1.87 1.68
N LEU A 178 -11.15 1.04 0.83
CA LEU A 178 -11.67 0.72 -0.50
C LEU A 178 -13.09 0.13 -0.41
N LEU A 179 -13.31 -0.90 0.39
CA LEU A 179 -14.62 -1.55 0.55
C LEU A 179 -15.69 -0.57 1.07
N ARG A 180 -15.34 0.29 2.02
CA ARG A 180 -16.24 1.34 2.53
C ARG A 180 -16.55 2.40 1.48
N THR A 181 -15.55 2.80 0.69
CA THR A 181 -15.75 3.73 -0.44
C THR A 181 -16.73 3.14 -1.44
N LEU A 182 -16.55 1.88 -1.84
CA LEU A 182 -17.48 1.20 -2.73
C LEU A 182 -18.86 1.06 -2.09
N HIS A 183 -18.95 0.70 -0.80
CA HIS A 183 -20.21 0.56 -0.09
C HIS A 183 -21.06 1.84 -0.08
N SER A 184 -20.42 3.01 -0.04
CA SER A 184 -21.10 4.30 -0.13
C SER A 184 -21.79 4.56 -1.49
N LEU A 185 -21.44 3.80 -2.52
CA LEU A 185 -22.01 3.91 -3.86
C LEU A 185 -23.19 2.94 -4.03
N THR A 186 -24.33 3.45 -4.50
CA THR A 186 -25.59 2.68 -4.63
C THR A 186 -25.46 1.41 -5.49
N GLN A 187 -24.64 1.46 -6.55
CA GLN A 187 -24.41 0.32 -7.45
C GLN A 187 -23.64 -0.84 -6.79
N TRP A 188 -22.82 -0.57 -5.77
CA TRP A 188 -21.99 -1.53 -5.05
C TRP A 188 -22.60 -1.95 -3.71
N ASN A 189 -23.30 -1.02 -3.04
CA ASN A 189 -23.89 -1.17 -1.72
C ASN A 189 -24.64 -2.50 -1.54
N GLY A 190 -25.53 -2.84 -2.48
CA GLY A 190 -26.32 -4.06 -2.41
C GLY A 190 -25.49 -5.35 -2.48
N LEU A 191 -24.39 -5.36 -3.25
CA LEU A 191 -23.50 -6.53 -3.35
C LEU A 191 -22.70 -6.72 -2.07
N ILE A 192 -22.17 -5.63 -1.52
CA ILE A 192 -21.38 -5.65 -0.28
C ILE A 192 -22.26 -6.03 0.91
N ASN A 193 -23.44 -5.41 1.04
CA ASN A 193 -24.40 -5.76 2.10
C ASN A 193 -24.85 -7.22 1.99
N LYS A 194 -25.10 -7.72 0.77
CA LYS A 194 -25.42 -9.14 0.56
C LYS A 194 -24.28 -10.05 1.04
N TYR A 195 -23.03 -9.72 0.75
CA TYR A 195 -21.88 -10.48 1.22
C TYR A 195 -21.76 -10.45 2.75
N ILE A 196 -21.84 -9.26 3.36
CA ILE A 196 -21.81 -9.06 4.81
C ILE A 196 -22.88 -9.90 5.50
N ASN A 197 -24.14 -9.80 5.05
CA ASN A 197 -25.25 -10.55 5.62
C ASN A 197 -25.07 -12.06 5.45
N SER A 198 -24.56 -12.51 4.29
CA SER A 198 -24.27 -13.93 4.05
C SER A 198 -23.25 -14.49 5.05
N GLN A 199 -22.16 -13.74 5.31
CA GLN A 199 -21.14 -14.17 6.26
C GLN A 199 -21.65 -14.15 7.70
N LEU A 200 -22.37 -13.10 8.11
CA LEU A 200 -22.95 -13.01 9.45
C LEU A 200 -23.99 -14.11 9.72
N HIS A 201 -24.82 -14.46 8.74
CA HIS A 201 -25.77 -15.56 8.88
C HIS A 201 -25.08 -16.93 8.97
N SER A 202 -23.95 -17.11 8.30
CA SER A 202 -23.14 -18.34 8.40
C SER A 202 -22.70 -18.62 9.83
N VAL A 203 -22.38 -17.58 10.60
CA VAL A 203 -21.97 -17.69 12.02
C VAL A 203 -23.11 -18.14 12.93
N THR A 204 -24.34 -17.70 12.67
CA THR A 204 -25.51 -18.11 13.46
C THR A 204 -25.70 -19.64 13.44
N HIS A 205 -25.29 -20.31 12.37
CA HIS A 205 -25.33 -21.78 12.30
C HIS A 205 -24.15 -22.45 13.01
N SER A 206 -22.95 -21.86 12.97
CA SER A 206 -21.75 -22.41 13.62
C SER A 206 -21.71 -22.20 15.14
N CYS A 207 -22.36 -21.14 15.66
CA CYS A 207 -22.40 -20.84 17.09
C CYS A 207 -23.52 -21.53 17.88
N VAL A 208 -24.55 -22.07 17.21
CA VAL A 208 -25.69 -22.76 17.87
C VAL A 208 -25.34 -24.19 18.33
N GLY A 209 -24.16 -24.71 17.98
CA GLY A 209 -23.78 -26.12 18.21
C GLY A 209 -22.83 -26.43 19.37
N LYS A 210 -22.34 -25.46 20.16
CA LYS A 210 -21.45 -25.78 21.30
C LYS A 210 -21.91 -25.08 22.59
N PRO A 211 -22.59 -25.79 23.52
CA PRO A 211 -22.79 -25.28 24.86
C PRO A 211 -21.42 -25.08 25.51
N SER A 212 -21.28 -23.97 26.24
CA SER A 212 -20.04 -23.49 26.83
C SER A 212 -19.22 -24.58 27.51
N GLU A 213 -18.02 -24.86 27.01
CA GLU A 213 -16.96 -25.40 27.84
C GLU A 213 -16.19 -24.20 28.40
N ARG A 214 -16.65 -23.77 29.58
CA ARG A 214 -16.01 -22.78 30.42
C ARG A 214 -14.72 -23.40 30.99
N VAL A 215 -13.68 -23.56 30.19
CA VAL A 215 -12.38 -24.11 30.64
C VAL A 215 -11.24 -23.39 29.91
N LEU A 216 -10.43 -22.69 30.72
CA LEU A 216 -9.08 -22.15 30.45
C LEU A 216 -8.90 -21.22 29.25
N LEU A 217 -8.55 -19.98 29.57
CA LEU A 217 -7.87 -19.02 28.70
C LEU A 217 -6.44 -19.54 28.42
N GLU A 218 -6.34 -20.67 27.73
CA GLU A 218 -5.10 -21.19 27.16
C GLU A 218 -5.18 -20.89 25.66
N ASP A 219 -4.21 -20.14 25.15
CA ASP A 219 -3.99 -19.72 23.76
C ASP A 219 -4.72 -20.56 22.68
N TYR A 220 -6.02 -20.31 22.50
CA TYR A 220 -6.77 -20.84 21.37
C TYR A 220 -6.41 -19.99 20.16
N PHE A 221 -5.31 -20.35 19.50
CA PHE A 221 -5.07 -19.92 18.12
C PHE A 221 -6.17 -20.59 17.28
N PRO A 222 -7.14 -19.83 16.73
CA PRO A 222 -8.07 -20.43 15.78
C PRO A 222 -7.25 -20.99 14.62
N ASP A 223 -7.48 -22.24 14.25
CA ASP A 223 -6.84 -22.85 13.08
C ASP A 223 -6.95 -21.88 11.89
N SER A 224 -5.81 -21.40 11.40
CA SER A 224 -5.70 -20.41 10.32
C SER A 224 -6.32 -20.87 9.00
N GLU A 225 -6.69 -22.14 8.93
CA GLU A 225 -7.14 -22.85 7.73
C GLU A 225 -8.66 -22.86 7.56
N ASN A 226 -9.45 -22.33 8.51
CA ASN A 226 -10.90 -22.29 8.31
C ASN A 226 -11.30 -21.03 7.51
N PRO A 227 -11.67 -21.15 6.22
CA PRO A 227 -12.03 -20.00 5.37
C PRO A 227 -13.23 -19.21 5.91
N GLU A 228 -14.08 -19.86 6.72
CA GLU A 228 -15.23 -19.22 7.38
C GLU A 228 -14.78 -18.17 8.42
N VAL A 229 -13.71 -18.45 9.15
CA VAL A 229 -13.14 -17.51 10.15
C VAL A 229 -12.55 -16.29 9.44
N GLY A 230 -11.86 -16.49 8.31
CA GLY A 230 -11.33 -15.40 7.50
C GLY A 230 -12.42 -14.49 6.96
N GLY A 231 -13.49 -15.06 6.39
CA GLY A 231 -14.65 -14.30 5.91
C GLY A 231 -15.30 -13.46 7.00
N LEU A 232 -15.50 -14.03 8.19
CA LEU A 232 -16.04 -13.29 9.34
C LEU A 232 -15.12 -12.15 9.80
N MET A 233 -13.82 -12.42 9.93
CA MET A 233 -12.84 -11.40 10.33
C MET A 233 -12.83 -10.22 9.36
N ALA A 234 -12.92 -10.49 8.05
CA ALA A 234 -13.01 -9.45 7.03
C ALA A 234 -14.27 -8.59 7.19
N VAL A 235 -15.43 -9.22 7.45
CA VAL A 235 -16.70 -8.50 7.65
C VAL A 235 -16.67 -7.66 8.91
N LEU A 236 -16.20 -8.21 10.03
CA LEU A 236 -16.06 -7.47 11.28
C LEU A 236 -15.07 -6.30 11.13
N ALA A 237 -13.98 -6.48 10.39
CA ALA A 237 -13.02 -5.42 10.08
C ALA A 237 -13.65 -4.30 9.24
N VAL A 238 -14.49 -4.62 8.25
CA VAL A 238 -15.17 -3.62 7.43
C VAL A 238 -16.19 -2.82 8.25
N ILE A 239 -16.92 -3.46 9.15
CA ILE A 239 -17.91 -2.80 10.01
C ILE A 239 -17.21 -1.99 11.13
N GLY A 240 -16.36 -2.65 11.92
CA GLY A 240 -15.77 -2.10 13.14
C GLY A 240 -14.41 -1.42 12.96
N GLY A 241 -13.74 -1.59 11.82
CA GLY A 241 -12.34 -1.18 11.62
C GLY A 241 -11.34 -2.25 12.11
N ILE A 242 -10.05 -2.02 11.84
CA ILE A 242 -8.97 -2.98 12.10
C ILE A 242 -8.15 -2.59 13.33
N ASP A 243 -7.61 -1.36 13.35
CA ASP A 243 -6.85 -0.85 14.49
C ASP A 243 -7.23 0.61 14.80
N GLY A 244 -7.74 0.85 16.01
CA GLY A 244 -8.05 2.17 16.52
C GLY A 244 -6.84 2.93 17.08
N ARG A 245 -5.63 2.36 17.00
CA ARG A 245 -4.41 2.99 17.50
C ARG A 245 -3.99 4.19 16.67
N LEU A 246 -3.30 5.11 17.34
CA LEU A 246 -2.60 6.22 16.68
C LEU A 246 -1.50 5.69 15.76
N ARG A 247 -1.47 6.20 14.53
CA ARG A 247 -0.51 5.82 13.48
C ARG A 247 0.17 7.05 12.89
N LEU A 248 1.32 6.86 12.25
CA LEU A 248 1.97 7.90 11.47
C LEU A 248 1.05 8.34 10.32
N GLY A 249 0.90 9.65 10.14
CA GLY A 249 -0.02 10.25 9.17
C GLY A 249 -1.50 10.27 9.59
N GLY A 250 -1.86 9.63 10.71
CA GLY A 250 -3.24 9.64 11.21
C GLY A 250 -3.67 10.99 11.76
N GLN A 251 -4.94 11.34 11.58
CA GLN A 251 -5.55 12.52 12.20
C GLN A 251 -5.88 12.24 13.67
N VAL A 252 -5.60 13.21 14.51
CA VAL A 252 -5.80 13.16 15.96
C VAL A 252 -6.38 14.47 16.43
N MET A 253 -7.22 14.40 17.46
CA MET A 253 -7.80 15.53 18.14
C MET A 253 -7.12 15.67 19.49
N HIS A 254 -6.63 16.88 19.78
CA HIS A 254 -6.12 17.27 21.08
C HIS A 254 -7.09 18.28 21.69
N ASP A 255 -7.46 18.08 22.95
CA ASP A 255 -8.51 18.88 23.61
C ASP A 255 -8.17 20.40 23.61
N GLU A 256 -6.89 20.77 23.66
CA GLU A 256 -6.44 22.18 23.63
C GLU A 256 -6.01 22.71 22.25
N PHE A 257 -5.54 21.85 21.34
CA PHE A 257 -4.86 22.27 20.10
C PHE A 257 -5.63 21.89 18.84
N GLY A 258 -6.80 21.29 18.99
CA GLY A 258 -7.68 20.90 17.89
C GLY A 258 -7.14 19.69 17.10
N GLU A 259 -7.51 19.65 15.83
CA GLU A 259 -7.13 18.57 14.90
C GLU A 259 -5.65 18.71 14.47
N GLY A 260 -4.97 17.58 14.35
CA GLY A 260 -3.60 17.52 13.87
C GLY A 260 -3.21 16.16 13.31
N THR A 261 -2.12 16.12 12.58
CA THR A 261 -1.60 14.91 11.93
C THR A 261 -0.38 14.38 12.67
N VAL A 262 -0.35 13.09 12.96
CA VAL A 262 0.80 12.46 13.62
C VAL A 262 1.99 12.38 12.66
N THR A 263 3.09 13.03 12.98
CA THR A 263 4.29 13.07 12.13
C THR A 263 5.41 12.14 12.59
N ARG A 264 5.44 11.76 13.89
CA ARG A 264 6.44 10.86 14.45
C ARG A 264 5.92 10.11 15.66
N ILE A 265 6.24 8.82 15.77
CA ILE A 265 6.00 8.00 16.96
C ILE A 265 7.35 7.45 17.43
N THR A 266 7.71 7.72 18.67
CA THR A 266 8.96 7.20 19.25
C THR A 266 8.74 5.88 19.99
N PRO A 267 9.75 5.01 20.11
CA PRO A 267 9.65 3.74 20.86
C PRO A 267 9.31 3.92 22.35
N LYS A 268 9.49 5.14 22.89
CA LYS A 268 9.15 5.51 24.26
C LYS A 268 7.68 5.97 24.42
N GLY A 269 6.87 5.92 23.37
CA GLY A 269 5.45 6.30 23.38
C GLY A 269 5.19 7.81 23.30
N ARG A 270 6.20 8.63 22.96
CA ARG A 270 5.99 10.05 22.66
C ARG A 270 5.59 10.22 21.20
N ILE A 271 4.53 10.98 20.96
CA ILE A 271 3.92 11.18 19.65
C ILE A 271 4.10 12.65 19.26
N THR A 272 4.63 12.90 18.07
CA THR A 272 4.75 14.26 17.53
C THR A 272 3.60 14.49 16.58
N VAL A 273 2.87 15.58 16.78
CA VAL A 273 1.68 15.96 16.02
C VAL A 273 1.90 17.34 15.41
N GLN A 274 1.55 17.48 14.13
CA GLN A 274 1.45 18.76 13.46
C GLN A 274 -0.02 19.19 13.45
N PHE A 275 -0.38 20.14 14.30
CA PHE A 275 -1.74 20.65 14.40
C PHE A 275 -2.09 21.52 13.18
N THR A 276 -3.33 21.42 12.69
CA THR A 276 -3.77 22.13 11.49
C THR A 276 -3.67 23.66 11.67
N GLU A 277 -3.97 24.15 12.87
CA GLU A 277 -3.90 25.57 13.20
C GLU A 277 -2.48 26.04 13.57
N MET A 278 -1.53 25.13 13.81
CA MET A 278 -0.15 25.47 14.20
C MET A 278 0.86 25.06 13.13
N ARG A 279 1.72 25.99 12.72
CA ARG A 279 2.82 25.69 11.79
C ARG A 279 3.95 24.85 12.40
N THR A 280 3.91 24.55 13.70
CA THR A 280 4.96 23.85 14.43
C THR A 280 4.47 22.52 14.98
N CYS A 281 5.30 21.48 14.85
CA CYS A 281 5.05 20.17 15.45
C CYS A 281 5.21 20.22 16.98
N ARG A 282 4.30 19.58 17.71
CA ARG A 282 4.40 19.42 19.17
C ARG A 282 4.47 17.96 19.57
N VAL A 283 5.17 17.69 20.67
CA VAL A 283 5.26 16.34 21.24
C VAL A 283 4.19 16.20 22.31
N CYS A 284 3.23 15.31 22.08
CA CYS A 284 2.15 14.97 22.98
C CYS A 284 2.28 13.50 23.44
N PRO A 285 1.95 13.19 24.70
CA PRO A 285 1.75 11.82 25.16
C PRO A 285 0.46 11.23 24.56
N LEU A 286 0.42 9.89 24.43
CA LEU A 286 -0.70 9.17 23.84
C LEU A 286 -2.06 9.45 24.51
N ASN A 287 -2.08 9.65 25.83
CA ASN A 287 -3.29 9.90 26.61
C ASN A 287 -3.97 11.25 26.33
N GLN A 288 -3.27 12.20 25.69
CA GLN A 288 -3.80 13.52 25.34
C GLN A 288 -4.30 13.58 23.89
N LEU A 289 -4.20 12.48 23.14
CA LEU A 289 -4.56 12.43 21.73
C LEU A 289 -5.69 11.43 21.53
N LYS A 290 -6.79 11.88 20.94
CA LYS A 290 -7.90 11.03 20.51
C LYS A 290 -7.80 10.83 19.00
N PRO A 291 -7.74 9.60 18.47
CA PRO A 291 -7.74 9.39 17.04
C PRO A 291 -9.08 9.89 16.46
N VAL A 292 -9.00 10.68 15.38
CA VAL A 292 -10.20 11.09 14.64
C VAL A 292 -10.55 9.93 13.72
N GLY A 293 -11.58 9.16 14.09
CA GLY A 293 -12.03 8.03 13.29
C GLY A 293 -12.49 8.49 11.91
N GLU A 294 -12.02 7.81 10.85
CA GLU A 294 -12.67 7.90 9.55
C GLU A 294 -14.12 7.45 9.70
N ARG A 295 -15.04 8.28 9.21
CA ARG A 295 -16.49 8.12 9.33
C ARG A 295 -16.89 6.65 9.23
N LEU A 296 -17.38 6.13 10.35
CA LEU A 296 -18.09 4.85 10.39
C LEU A 296 -19.18 4.88 9.34
N LEU A 297 -19.43 3.73 8.71
CA LEU A 297 -20.53 3.53 7.77
C LEU A 297 -21.78 4.20 8.37
N SER A 298 -22.26 5.26 7.73
CA SER A 298 -23.54 5.86 8.08
C SER A 298 -24.60 4.85 7.66
N TYR A 299 -25.04 4.04 8.62
CA TYR A 299 -26.24 3.21 8.50
C TYR A 299 -27.47 4.12 8.43
#